data_AF-A0A9D8IZG1-F1
#
_entry.id   AF-A0A9D8IZG1-F1
#
_cell.length_a   1.000
_cell.length_b   1.000
_cell.length_c   1.000
_cell.angle_alpha   90.00
_cell.angle_beta   90.00
_cell.angle_gamma   90.00
#
_symmetry.space_group_name_H-M   'P 1'
#
loop_
_entity.id
_entity.type
_entity.pdbx_description
1 polymer ?
#
loop_
_entity_poly.entity_id
_entity_poly.type
_entity_poly.pdbx_seq_one_letter_code
_entity_poly.pdbx_strand_id
1 'polypeptide(L)'
;MRIRLPILLLFLILHLTAKAQLVPNLGGQRAGISALQFLKIGIDGRGAALGEAVVANSYDAASLYWNPAGIALAKENSAMVSHAEWLVEMKHDYVGAIYKLSSADAVGVSVISLSTDDMQITTETRPFGTGEYFRYSDLAVGVTYARQMTDRFAFGATVRYVRETLHLLKMETVLMDLGTHYDIGLGGMRFGVVVSNFGSDVSPEGEIELLSGDRTRTFQSFSPPTVFKVGFAFDPYFDETQRVSTSVQLNHPNDNAEQVRVGIEYAWREWLFVRAGLKRTIGESMFGRDTKSLDDFSVGVGAFADLGFSKARFDYGYTNFNNLGGTHRVSLSMSY
;
A
#
# COMPACT_ATOMS: atom_id res chain seq x y z
N MET A 1 50.90 7.75 1.18
CA MET A 1 49.56 7.18 0.99
C MET A 1 48.84 7.99 -0.09
N ARG A 2 48.87 7.54 -1.35
CA ARG A 2 48.32 8.27 -2.50
C ARG A 2 46.81 8.03 -2.57
N ILE A 3 46.04 8.94 -1.97
CA ILE A 3 44.58 8.99 -2.15
C ILE A 3 44.33 9.30 -3.63
N ARG A 4 43.63 8.39 -4.31
CA ARG A 4 43.34 8.52 -5.74
C ARG A 4 42.38 9.69 -5.95
N LEU A 5 42.86 10.72 -6.66
CA LEU A 5 42.13 11.89 -7.17
C LEU A 5 40.69 11.62 -7.68
N PRO A 6 40.34 10.45 -8.27
CA PRO A 6 38.94 10.15 -8.62
C PRO A 6 37.96 10.08 -7.44
N ILE A 7 38.40 9.74 -6.23
CA ILE A 7 37.50 9.63 -5.05
C ILE A 7 37.12 11.02 -4.53
N LEU A 8 38.04 11.99 -4.62
CA LEU A 8 37.76 13.38 -4.27
C LEU A 8 36.84 14.05 -5.30
N LEU A 9 36.98 13.72 -6.59
CA LEU A 9 36.09 14.20 -7.65
C LEU A 9 34.68 13.61 -7.53
N LEU A 10 34.54 12.34 -7.10
CA LEU A 10 33.24 11.73 -6.83
C LEU A 10 32.50 12.41 -5.65
N PHE A 11 33.22 12.77 -4.59
CA PHE A 11 32.67 13.53 -3.47
C PHE A 11 32.34 14.99 -3.81
N LEU A 12 33.12 15.61 -4.72
CA LEU A 12 32.87 16.99 -5.17
C LEU A 12 31.62 17.08 -6.09
N ILE A 13 31.32 16.04 -6.86
CA ILE A 13 30.08 15.94 -7.65
C ILE A 13 28.84 15.79 -6.75
N LEU A 14 28.99 15.20 -5.56
CA LEU A 14 27.94 15.09 -4.54
C LEU A 14 27.62 16.40 -3.81
N HIS A 15 28.38 17.49 -4.03
CA HIS A 15 28.18 18.81 -3.42
C HIS A 15 27.60 19.85 -4.37
N LEU A 16 27.34 19.51 -5.64
CA LEU A 16 26.47 20.34 -6.46
C LEU A 16 25.03 20.12 -5.99
N THR A 17 24.44 21.15 -5.38
CA THR A 17 22.99 21.28 -5.24
C THR A 17 22.36 21.37 -6.63
N ALA A 18 22.25 20.24 -7.31
CA ALA A 18 21.48 20.11 -8.52
C ALA A 18 20.01 20.28 -8.13
N LYS A 19 19.45 21.48 -8.33
CA LYS A 19 18.00 21.69 -8.44
C LYS A 19 17.48 21.12 -9.77
N ALA A 20 17.93 19.93 -10.13
CA ALA A 20 17.44 19.20 -11.29
C ALA A 20 16.27 18.34 -10.80
N GLN A 21 15.06 18.77 -11.12
CA GLN A 21 13.89 17.93 -10.98
C GLN A 21 14.01 16.79 -12.02
N LEU A 22 14.62 15.68 -11.59
CA LEU A 22 14.91 14.51 -12.43
C LEU A 22 13.63 13.88 -13.02
N VAL A 23 12.49 14.10 -12.36
CA VAL A 23 11.17 13.66 -12.83
C VAL A 23 10.25 14.88 -12.85
N PRO A 24 9.73 15.32 -14.01
CA PRO A 24 8.77 16.41 -14.06
C PRO A 24 7.54 16.06 -13.20
N ASN A 25 6.98 17.04 -12.51
CA ASN A 25 5.69 16.88 -11.86
C ASN A 25 4.64 16.73 -12.98
N LEU A 26 4.04 15.55 -13.11
CA LEU A 26 3.10 15.23 -14.18
C LEU A 26 1.64 15.55 -13.79
N GLY A 27 1.43 16.00 -12.55
CA GLY A 27 0.14 16.35 -11.97
C GLY A 27 0.29 17.11 -10.65
N GLY A 28 -0.15 18.37 -10.62
CA GLY A 28 -0.18 19.15 -9.38
C GLY A 28 -0.93 18.45 -8.23
N GLN A 29 -0.79 18.96 -7.01
CA GLN A 29 -1.46 18.37 -5.84
C GLN A 29 -2.98 18.57 -5.97
N ARG A 30 -3.68 17.52 -6.40
CA ARG A 30 -5.15 17.46 -6.55
C ARG A 30 -5.82 16.78 -5.36
N ALA A 31 -5.28 17.00 -4.17
CA ALA A 31 -5.78 16.38 -2.93
C ALA A 31 -7.25 16.73 -2.68
N GLY A 32 -8.04 15.74 -2.26
CA GLY A 32 -9.42 15.93 -1.80
C GLY A 32 -10.52 15.89 -2.89
N ILE A 33 -10.24 15.34 -4.08
CA ILE A 33 -11.22 15.27 -5.19
C ILE A 33 -11.78 13.87 -5.46
N SER A 34 -11.47 12.90 -4.61
CA SER A 34 -11.80 11.47 -4.80
C SER A 34 -12.35 10.84 -3.52
N ALA A 35 -13.24 9.87 -3.69
CA ALA A 35 -13.85 9.11 -2.59
C ALA A 35 -13.01 7.87 -2.22
N LEU A 36 -13.45 7.10 -1.22
CA LEU A 36 -12.92 5.76 -0.90
C LEU A 36 -11.42 5.75 -0.54
N GLN A 37 -10.97 6.80 0.17
CA GLN A 37 -9.55 7.05 0.45
C GLN A 37 -8.86 5.91 1.20
N PHE A 38 -9.62 5.13 1.98
CA PHE A 38 -9.10 3.99 2.74
C PHE A 38 -8.41 2.94 1.84
N LEU A 39 -8.78 2.85 0.56
CA LEU A 39 -8.15 1.93 -0.40
C LEU A 39 -6.66 2.22 -0.66
N LYS A 40 -6.17 3.42 -0.30
CA LYS A 40 -4.75 3.79 -0.42
C LYS A 40 -3.91 3.45 0.82
N ILE A 41 -4.53 2.97 1.89
CA ILE A 41 -3.83 2.60 3.12
C ILE A 41 -3.17 1.22 2.91
N GLY A 42 -1.86 1.14 3.15
CA GLY A 42 -1.13 -0.13 3.09
C GLY A 42 -1.69 -1.17 4.07
N ILE A 43 -1.63 -2.45 3.66
CA ILE A 43 -2.34 -3.53 4.34
C ILE A 43 -1.49 -4.38 5.27
N ASP A 44 -0.17 -4.49 5.08
CA ASP A 44 0.72 -5.39 5.84
C ASP A 44 1.94 -4.68 6.45
N GLY A 45 2.52 -5.28 7.49
CA GLY A 45 3.67 -4.72 8.21
C GLY A 45 4.92 -4.64 7.33
N ARG A 46 5.15 -5.64 6.45
CA ARG A 46 6.29 -5.64 5.52
C ARG A 46 6.17 -4.53 4.49
N GLY A 47 5.02 -4.41 3.82
CA GLY A 47 4.74 -3.35 2.85
C GLY A 47 4.91 -1.97 3.46
N ALA A 48 4.34 -1.75 4.65
CA ALA A 48 4.49 -0.50 5.39
C ALA A 48 5.97 -0.18 5.68
N ALA A 49 6.73 -1.15 6.19
CA ALA A 49 8.16 -0.98 6.53
C ALA A 49 9.07 -0.71 5.31
N LEU A 50 8.65 -1.10 4.12
CA LEU A 50 9.37 -0.86 2.85
C LEU A 50 8.90 0.42 2.13
N GLY A 51 8.24 1.33 2.85
CA GLY A 51 7.72 2.58 2.29
C GLY A 51 6.67 2.32 1.22
N GLU A 52 6.00 1.17 1.27
CA GLU A 52 5.02 0.69 0.29
C GLU A 52 5.59 0.56 -1.14
N ALA A 53 6.91 0.35 -1.25
CA ALA A 53 7.61 0.07 -2.50
C ALA A 53 7.68 -1.44 -2.78
N VAL A 54 6.52 -2.10 -2.92
CA VAL A 54 6.44 -3.57 -2.98
C VAL A 54 5.78 -4.17 -4.22
N VAL A 55 5.39 -3.33 -5.20
CA VAL A 55 4.70 -3.77 -6.42
C VAL A 55 5.50 -4.83 -7.22
N ALA A 56 6.83 -4.79 -7.17
CA ALA A 56 7.67 -5.72 -7.91
C ALA A 56 8.14 -6.94 -7.11
N ASN A 57 7.95 -6.98 -5.78
CA ASN A 57 8.55 -7.98 -4.89
C ASN A 57 7.59 -8.54 -3.81
N SER A 58 6.32 -8.70 -4.16
CA SER A 58 5.27 -9.32 -3.33
C SER A 58 4.80 -10.63 -3.96
N TYR A 59 4.87 -11.75 -3.23
CA TYR A 59 4.55 -13.10 -3.74
C TYR A 59 3.80 -13.98 -2.72
N ASP A 60 2.87 -13.39 -2.00
CA ASP A 60 2.07 -14.02 -0.94
C ASP A 60 0.69 -13.35 -0.89
N ALA A 61 -0.11 -13.65 0.14
CA ALA A 61 -1.44 -13.08 0.32
C ALA A 61 -1.45 -11.54 0.25
N ALA A 62 -0.37 -10.83 0.61
CA ALA A 62 -0.28 -9.37 0.48
C ALA A 62 -0.34 -8.90 -0.99
N SER A 63 0.05 -9.75 -1.94
CA SER A 63 0.00 -9.44 -3.37
C SER A 63 -1.41 -9.18 -3.89
N LEU A 64 -2.45 -9.70 -3.23
CA LEU A 64 -3.84 -9.40 -3.55
C LEU A 64 -4.15 -7.89 -3.50
N TYR A 65 -3.42 -7.14 -2.67
CA TYR A 65 -3.50 -5.68 -2.60
C TYR A 65 -2.39 -4.99 -3.39
N TRP A 66 -1.14 -5.46 -3.29
CA TRP A 66 0.00 -4.74 -3.85
C TRP A 66 0.16 -4.91 -5.36
N ASN A 67 0.04 -6.14 -5.86
CA ASN A 67 0.12 -6.47 -7.28
C ASN A 67 -0.57 -7.81 -7.56
N PRO A 68 -1.76 -7.81 -8.20
CA PRO A 68 -2.50 -9.02 -8.51
C PRO A 68 -1.69 -10.09 -9.24
N ALA A 69 -0.73 -9.73 -10.10
CA ALA A 69 0.11 -10.69 -10.81
C ALA A 69 0.99 -11.53 -9.86
N GLY A 70 1.32 -11.00 -8.68
CA GLY A 70 2.20 -11.64 -7.71
C GLY A 70 1.64 -12.96 -7.16
N ILE A 71 0.32 -13.16 -7.16
CA ILE A 71 -0.28 -14.40 -6.62
C ILE A 71 0.01 -15.61 -7.53
N ALA A 72 0.21 -15.39 -8.83
CA ALA A 72 0.60 -16.48 -9.75
C ALA A 72 2.02 -16.98 -9.46
N LEU A 73 2.89 -16.08 -8.99
CA LEU A 73 4.30 -16.33 -8.67
C LEU A 73 4.51 -16.87 -7.25
N ALA A 74 3.46 -16.89 -6.42
CA ALA A 74 3.51 -17.53 -5.12
C ALA A 74 3.79 -19.03 -5.28
N LYS A 75 4.70 -19.57 -4.47
CA LYS A 75 5.10 -20.98 -4.53
C LYS A 75 4.10 -21.92 -3.86
N GLU A 76 3.39 -21.42 -2.86
CA GLU A 76 2.54 -22.18 -1.95
C GLU A 76 1.20 -21.46 -1.78
N ASN A 77 0.21 -22.19 -1.24
CA ASN A 77 -1.00 -21.53 -0.78
C ASN A 77 -0.62 -20.64 0.41
N SER A 78 -1.31 -19.52 0.59
CA SER A 78 -1.03 -18.66 1.73
C SER A 78 -2.26 -17.94 2.22
N ALA A 79 -2.30 -17.67 3.51
CA ALA A 79 -3.27 -16.79 4.13
C ALA A 79 -2.53 -15.73 4.96
N MET A 80 -3.10 -14.55 5.06
CA MET A 80 -2.56 -13.48 5.88
C MET A 80 -3.67 -12.71 6.57
N VAL A 81 -3.40 -12.34 7.81
CA VAL A 81 -4.18 -11.37 8.57
C VAL A 81 -3.27 -10.22 8.95
N SER A 82 -3.81 -9.00 8.95
CA SER A 82 -3.10 -7.83 9.43
C SER A 82 -4.04 -6.88 10.13
N HIS A 83 -3.50 -6.21 11.14
CA HIS A 83 -4.17 -5.19 11.91
C HIS A 83 -3.24 -3.98 12.06
N ALA A 84 -3.81 -2.78 11.92
CA ALA A 84 -3.15 -1.54 12.24
C ALA A 84 -4.08 -0.63 13.04
N GLU A 85 -3.54 -0.11 14.14
CA GLU A 85 -4.07 1.09 14.78
C GLU A 85 -3.67 2.26 13.90
N TRP A 86 -4.64 2.70 13.09
CA TRP A 86 -4.49 3.79 12.16
C TRP A 86 -4.74 5.12 12.88
N LEU A 87 -4.45 6.21 12.16
CA LEU A 87 -4.55 7.56 12.71
C LEU A 87 -5.95 7.82 13.27
N VAL A 88 -6.01 8.54 14.40
CA VAL A 88 -7.27 8.92 15.06
C VAL A 88 -8.11 7.69 15.49
N GLU A 89 -7.46 6.69 16.08
CA GLU A 89 -8.12 5.51 16.69
C GLU A 89 -8.98 4.71 15.69
N MET A 90 -8.62 4.78 14.41
CA MET A 90 -9.24 3.96 13.39
C MET A 90 -8.58 2.59 13.31
N LYS A 91 -9.38 1.54 13.19
CA LYS A 91 -8.90 0.16 13.03
C LYS A 91 -8.87 -0.19 11.56
N HIS A 92 -7.70 -0.55 11.06
CA HIS A 92 -7.50 -0.96 9.67
C HIS A 92 -7.10 -2.44 9.62
N ASP A 93 -8.02 -3.27 9.15
CA ASP A 93 -7.90 -4.73 9.14
C ASP A 93 -7.81 -5.27 7.72
N TYR A 94 -7.01 -6.31 7.56
CA TYR A 94 -6.84 -7.04 6.31
C TYR A 94 -6.91 -8.54 6.55
N VAL A 95 -7.63 -9.24 5.69
CA VAL A 95 -7.59 -10.69 5.56
C VAL A 95 -7.45 -11.06 4.10
N GLY A 96 -6.51 -11.95 3.78
CA GLY A 96 -6.29 -12.41 2.41
C GLY A 96 -5.92 -13.88 2.36
N ALA A 97 -6.37 -14.58 1.33
CA ALA A 97 -5.98 -15.96 1.07
C ALA A 97 -5.78 -16.21 -0.42
N ILE A 98 -4.75 -16.98 -0.75
CA ILE A 98 -4.39 -17.42 -2.09
C ILE A 98 -4.44 -18.93 -2.15
N TYR A 99 -5.02 -19.42 -3.23
CA TYR A 99 -5.04 -20.82 -3.59
C TYR A 99 -4.43 -21.02 -4.99
N LYS A 100 -3.39 -21.85 -5.06
CA LYS A 100 -2.74 -22.27 -6.30
C LYS A 100 -3.60 -23.34 -6.97
N LEU A 101 -4.14 -23.00 -8.14
CA LEU A 101 -4.89 -23.94 -8.98
C LEU A 101 -3.94 -24.86 -9.75
N SER A 102 -2.80 -24.32 -10.17
CA SER A 102 -1.74 -25.02 -10.88
C SER A 102 -0.39 -24.34 -10.59
N SER A 103 0.69 -24.82 -11.21
CA SER A 103 1.97 -24.12 -11.17
C SER A 103 1.90 -22.71 -11.77
N ALA A 104 1.01 -22.49 -12.75
CA ALA A 104 0.87 -21.21 -13.46
C ALA A 104 -0.34 -20.37 -13.02
N ASP A 105 -1.40 -20.99 -12.51
CA ASP A 105 -2.68 -20.33 -12.22
C ASP A 105 -2.94 -20.25 -10.72
N ALA A 106 -3.47 -19.11 -10.27
CA ALA A 106 -3.82 -18.86 -8.89
C ALA A 106 -5.09 -18.02 -8.77
N VAL A 107 -5.86 -18.27 -7.72
CA VAL A 107 -6.98 -17.44 -7.30
C VAL A 107 -6.77 -16.96 -5.88
N GLY A 108 -7.39 -15.85 -5.53
CA GLY A 108 -7.40 -15.41 -4.15
C GLY A 108 -8.56 -14.51 -3.82
N VAL A 109 -8.79 -14.35 -2.52
CA VAL A 109 -9.84 -13.52 -1.94
C VAL A 109 -9.23 -12.61 -0.90
N SER A 110 -9.70 -11.37 -0.84
CA SER A 110 -9.25 -10.39 0.14
C SER A 110 -10.40 -9.59 0.73
N VAL A 111 -10.26 -9.21 1.99
CA VAL A 111 -11.15 -8.31 2.71
C VAL A 111 -10.28 -7.24 3.36
N ILE A 112 -10.62 -5.97 3.11
CA ILE A 112 -10.06 -4.80 3.79
C ILE A 112 -11.20 -4.11 4.53
N SER A 113 -10.97 -3.73 5.78
CA SER A 113 -11.91 -2.91 6.53
C SER A 113 -11.19 -1.76 7.21
N LEU A 114 -11.83 -0.59 7.20
CA LEU A 114 -11.45 0.55 8.02
C LEU A 114 -12.66 0.92 8.87
N SER A 115 -12.51 1.04 10.18
CA SER A 115 -13.63 1.40 11.05
C SER A 115 -13.21 2.22 12.24
N THR A 116 -14.15 2.99 12.79
CA THR A 116 -14.00 3.63 14.09
C THR A 116 -14.73 2.81 15.15
N ASP A 117 -14.41 3.07 16.42
CA ASP A 117 -15.33 2.75 17.50
C ASP A 117 -16.60 3.62 17.41
N ASP A 118 -17.61 3.26 18.20
CA ASP A 118 -18.87 4.00 18.24
C ASP A 118 -18.65 5.40 18.81
N MET A 119 -18.95 6.43 18.01
CA MET A 119 -18.81 7.82 18.39
C MET A 119 -20.16 8.39 18.83
N GLN A 120 -20.16 9.09 19.96
CA GLN A 120 -21.37 9.71 20.48
C GLN A 120 -21.77 10.93 19.65
N ILE A 121 -23.03 11.01 19.25
CA ILE A 121 -23.57 12.20 18.59
C ILE A 121 -23.68 13.33 19.62
N THR A 122 -23.19 14.52 19.27
CA THR A 122 -23.30 15.73 20.10
C THR A 122 -24.07 16.80 19.33
N THR A 123 -24.80 17.65 20.05
CA THR A 123 -25.49 18.83 19.50
C THR A 123 -25.14 20.06 20.32
N GLU A 124 -25.40 21.26 19.79
CA GLU A 124 -25.20 22.51 20.54
C GLU A 124 -25.92 22.51 21.90
N THR A 125 -27.11 21.91 21.95
CA THR A 125 -27.93 21.77 23.17
C THR A 125 -27.51 20.58 24.05
N ARG A 126 -26.76 19.62 23.52
CA ARG A 126 -26.28 18.42 24.21
C ARG A 126 -24.81 18.14 23.87
N PRO A 127 -23.87 18.96 24.39
CA PRO A 127 -22.45 18.85 24.05
C PRO A 127 -21.76 17.62 24.65
N PHE A 128 -22.35 17.02 25.69
CA PHE A 128 -21.86 15.80 26.34
C PHE A 128 -22.55 14.53 25.83
N GLY A 129 -23.27 14.64 24.70
CA GLY A 129 -23.88 13.50 24.03
C GLY A 129 -25.41 13.50 24.03
N THR A 130 -25.98 12.99 22.95
CA THR A 130 -27.43 12.81 22.78
C THR A 130 -27.93 11.47 23.31
N GLY A 131 -27.03 10.52 23.59
CA GLY A 131 -27.34 9.11 23.84
C GLY A 131 -27.39 8.26 22.56
N GLU A 132 -27.27 8.88 21.40
CA GLU A 132 -27.17 8.21 20.10
C GLU A 132 -25.71 8.10 19.68
N TYR A 133 -25.41 7.08 18.87
CA TYR A 133 -24.07 6.78 18.40
C TYR A 133 -24.07 6.64 16.88
N PHE A 134 -22.94 7.00 16.27
CA PHE A 134 -22.66 6.71 14.88
C PHE A 134 -21.28 6.07 14.74
N ARG A 135 -21.11 5.34 13.65
CA ARG A 135 -19.85 4.67 13.33
C ARG A 135 -19.49 4.92 11.88
N TYR A 136 -18.21 5.15 11.63
CA TYR A 136 -17.63 5.12 10.29
C TYR A 136 -17.16 3.71 9.97
N SER A 137 -17.52 3.18 8.80
CA SER A 137 -17.15 1.83 8.41
C SER A 137 -17.02 1.69 6.91
N ASP A 138 -15.83 1.25 6.50
CA ASP A 138 -15.49 0.91 5.13
C ASP A 138 -15.20 -0.57 5.00
N LEU A 139 -15.57 -1.10 3.85
CA LEU A 139 -15.39 -2.49 3.49
C LEU A 139 -15.01 -2.59 2.01
N ALA A 140 -13.98 -3.35 1.74
CA ALA A 140 -13.59 -3.75 0.40
C ALA A 140 -13.42 -5.26 0.35
N VAL A 141 -14.13 -5.92 -0.56
CA VAL A 141 -14.04 -7.38 -0.78
C VAL A 141 -13.59 -7.62 -2.21
N GLY A 142 -12.45 -8.29 -2.38
CA GLY A 142 -11.82 -8.54 -3.67
C GLY A 142 -11.71 -10.02 -4.00
N VAL A 143 -11.93 -10.36 -5.27
CA VAL A 143 -11.60 -11.66 -5.85
C VAL A 143 -10.57 -11.45 -6.95
N THR A 144 -9.48 -12.20 -6.89
CA THR A 144 -8.33 -12.07 -7.79
C THR A 144 -8.11 -13.37 -8.54
N TYR A 145 -7.78 -13.24 -9.83
CA TYR A 145 -7.22 -14.31 -10.63
C TYR A 145 -5.91 -13.85 -11.24
N ALA A 146 -4.89 -14.71 -11.24
CA ALA A 146 -3.64 -14.44 -11.92
C ALA A 146 -3.09 -15.69 -12.59
N ARG A 147 -2.33 -15.44 -13.66
CA ARG A 147 -1.68 -16.46 -14.46
C ARG A 147 -0.26 -16.05 -14.82
N GLN A 148 0.66 -16.97 -14.61
CA GLN A 148 1.99 -16.94 -15.18
C GLN A 148 1.89 -17.34 -16.66
N MET A 149 2.10 -16.37 -17.55
CA MET A 149 1.95 -16.55 -19.00
C MET A 149 3.22 -17.13 -19.63
N THR A 150 4.37 -16.79 -19.06
CA THR A 150 5.69 -17.32 -19.44
C THR A 150 6.55 -17.45 -18.19
N ASP A 151 7.73 -18.05 -18.32
CA ASP A 151 8.70 -18.17 -17.20
C ASP A 151 9.11 -16.83 -16.59
N ARG A 152 8.90 -15.72 -17.32
CA ARG A 152 9.29 -14.37 -16.92
C ARG A 152 8.14 -13.39 -16.80
N PHE A 153 6.92 -13.73 -17.21
CA PHE A 153 5.81 -12.79 -17.25
C PHE A 153 4.56 -13.36 -16.60
N ALA A 154 3.98 -12.59 -15.68
CA ALA A 154 2.70 -12.89 -15.06
C ALA A 154 1.74 -11.70 -15.17
N PHE A 155 0.46 -12.02 -15.24
CA PHE A 155 -0.65 -11.06 -15.28
C PHE A 155 -1.68 -11.46 -14.23
N GLY A 156 -2.28 -10.46 -13.58
CA GLY A 156 -3.37 -10.68 -12.64
C GLY A 156 -4.42 -9.57 -12.71
N ALA A 157 -5.64 -9.93 -12.38
CA ALA A 157 -6.76 -9.01 -12.31
C ALA A 157 -7.57 -9.27 -11.03
N THR A 158 -8.03 -8.19 -10.40
CA THR A 158 -8.91 -8.22 -9.23
C THR A 158 -10.19 -7.48 -9.55
N VAL A 159 -11.33 -8.05 -9.17
CA VAL A 159 -12.60 -7.32 -9.08
C VAL A 159 -12.91 -7.11 -7.60
N ARG A 160 -13.23 -5.88 -7.23
CA ARG A 160 -13.45 -5.48 -5.84
C ARG A 160 -14.79 -4.80 -5.69
N TYR A 161 -15.62 -5.29 -4.77
CA TYR A 161 -16.78 -4.58 -4.29
C TYR A 161 -16.37 -3.69 -3.11
N VAL A 162 -16.74 -2.42 -3.14
CA VAL A 162 -16.37 -1.42 -2.14
C VAL A 162 -17.62 -0.75 -1.59
N ARG A 163 -17.66 -0.60 -0.27
CA ARG A 163 -18.67 0.15 0.46
C ARG A 163 -18.00 1.06 1.48
N GLU A 164 -18.38 2.33 1.48
CA GLU A 164 -18.04 3.31 2.52
C GLU A 164 -19.35 3.75 3.18
N THR A 165 -19.39 3.74 4.52
CA THR A 165 -20.58 4.11 5.31
C THR A 165 -20.21 5.16 6.33
N LEU A 166 -20.84 6.34 6.19
CA LEU A 166 -20.72 7.45 7.12
C LEU A 166 -22.12 7.79 7.65
N HIS A 167 -22.45 7.21 8.81
CA HIS A 167 -23.74 7.39 9.48
C HIS A 167 -24.94 7.09 8.56
N LEU A 168 -25.62 8.11 8.03
CA LEU A 168 -26.78 7.98 7.14
C LEU A 168 -26.41 7.79 5.67
N LEU A 169 -25.18 8.15 5.29
CA LEU A 169 -24.71 8.11 3.92
C LEU A 169 -23.96 6.82 3.63
N LYS A 170 -24.16 6.30 2.42
CA LYS A 170 -23.48 5.12 1.92
C LYS A 170 -22.97 5.37 0.50
N MET A 171 -21.79 4.86 0.20
CA MET A 171 -21.22 4.87 -1.15
C MET A 171 -20.85 3.46 -1.52
N GLU A 172 -21.33 2.98 -2.66
CA GLU A 172 -21.10 1.61 -3.12
C GLU A 172 -20.64 1.61 -4.57
N THR A 173 -19.61 0.82 -4.88
CA THR A 173 -19.10 0.71 -6.24
C THR A 173 -18.35 -0.59 -6.45
N VAL A 174 -18.13 -0.94 -7.72
CA VAL A 174 -17.27 -2.04 -8.13
C VAL A 174 -16.05 -1.46 -8.83
N LEU A 175 -14.88 -1.85 -8.35
CA LEU A 175 -13.57 -1.43 -8.88
C LEU A 175 -12.82 -2.63 -9.45
N MET A 176 -11.83 -2.32 -10.28
CA MET A 176 -10.93 -3.30 -10.85
C MET A 176 -9.47 -2.90 -10.61
N ASP A 177 -8.64 -3.91 -10.35
CA ASP A 177 -7.19 -3.76 -10.37
C ASP A 177 -6.60 -4.66 -11.45
N LEU A 178 -5.58 -4.16 -12.15
CA LEU A 178 -4.82 -4.91 -13.14
C LEU A 178 -3.34 -4.85 -12.77
N GLY A 179 -2.67 -5.99 -12.76
CA GLY A 179 -1.27 -6.11 -12.38
C GLY A 179 -0.48 -6.92 -13.40
N THR A 180 0.77 -6.51 -13.62
CA THR A 180 1.77 -7.29 -14.34
C THR A 180 3.03 -7.43 -13.50
N HIS A 181 3.75 -8.52 -13.77
CA HIS A 181 5.08 -8.76 -13.23
C HIS A 181 5.98 -9.31 -14.33
N TYR A 182 7.21 -8.79 -14.39
CA TYR A 182 8.22 -9.22 -15.34
C TYR A 182 9.57 -9.47 -14.65
N ASP A 183 10.12 -10.66 -14.83
CA ASP A 183 11.49 -11.01 -14.43
C ASP A 183 12.46 -10.71 -15.58
N ILE A 184 13.40 -9.79 -15.33
CA ILE A 184 14.37 -9.33 -16.32
C ILE A 184 15.49 -10.37 -16.51
N GLY A 185 15.72 -11.25 -15.52
CA GLY A 185 16.71 -12.33 -15.57
C GLY A 185 18.16 -11.89 -15.39
N LEU A 186 18.41 -10.61 -15.06
CA LEU A 186 19.73 -10.06 -14.78
C LEU A 186 19.81 -9.69 -13.29
N GLY A 187 20.55 -10.45 -12.49
CA GLY A 187 20.82 -10.10 -11.08
C GLY A 187 19.57 -9.97 -10.19
N GLY A 188 18.55 -10.81 -10.40
CA GLY A 188 17.28 -10.75 -9.65
C GLY A 188 16.44 -9.50 -9.94
N MET A 189 16.75 -8.77 -11.02
CA MET A 189 16.00 -7.59 -11.41
C MET A 189 14.60 -7.95 -11.89
N ARG A 190 13.63 -7.21 -11.38
CA ARG A 190 12.20 -7.43 -11.60
C ARG A 190 11.46 -6.12 -11.70
N PHE A 191 10.39 -6.15 -12.47
CA PHE A 191 9.56 -5.00 -12.76
C PHE A 191 8.09 -5.36 -12.60
N GLY A 192 7.28 -4.41 -12.15
CA GLY A 192 5.83 -4.59 -12.05
C GLY A 192 5.08 -3.30 -12.37
N VAL A 193 3.92 -3.45 -13.00
CA VAL A 193 3.01 -2.34 -13.28
C VAL A 193 1.64 -2.70 -12.73
N VAL A 194 1.01 -1.77 -12.03
CA VAL A 194 -0.32 -1.96 -11.47
C VAL A 194 -1.18 -0.73 -11.75
N VAL A 195 -2.39 -0.95 -12.23
CA VAL A 195 -3.48 0.03 -12.17
C VAL A 195 -4.41 -0.45 -11.07
N SER A 196 -4.59 0.35 -10.03
CA SER A 196 -5.44 0.00 -8.88
C SER A 196 -6.61 0.96 -8.74
N ASN A 197 -7.73 0.47 -8.21
CA ASN A 197 -8.96 1.19 -7.92
C ASN A 197 -9.55 1.87 -9.16
N PHE A 198 -9.52 1.19 -10.31
CA PHE A 198 -10.13 1.71 -11.53
C PHE A 198 -11.64 1.40 -11.55
N GLY A 199 -12.47 2.41 -11.78
CA GLY A 199 -13.92 2.25 -11.81
C GLY A 199 -14.65 3.56 -12.12
N SER A 200 -15.97 3.52 -12.11
CA SER A 200 -16.81 4.71 -12.30
C SER A 200 -16.82 5.61 -11.08
N ASP A 201 -17.15 6.88 -11.30
CA ASP A 201 -17.46 7.82 -10.23
C ASP A 201 -18.57 7.26 -9.34
N VAL A 202 -18.50 7.61 -8.05
CA VAL A 202 -19.43 7.17 -7.01
C VAL A 202 -19.98 8.39 -6.28
N SER A 203 -21.26 8.37 -5.94
CA SER A 203 -21.94 9.41 -5.18
C SER A 203 -22.54 8.82 -3.90
N PRO A 204 -22.60 9.60 -2.80
CA PRO A 204 -23.35 9.21 -1.62
C PRO A 204 -24.83 8.96 -1.94
N GLU A 205 -25.35 7.88 -1.37
CA GLU A 205 -26.77 7.57 -1.27
C GLU A 205 -27.22 7.77 0.18
N GLY A 206 -28.39 8.39 0.35
CA GLY A 206 -28.96 8.68 1.66
C GLY A 206 -29.76 9.98 1.66
N GLU A 207 -30.20 10.39 2.83
CA GLU A 207 -30.96 11.63 3.02
C GLU A 207 -30.40 12.37 4.23
N ILE A 208 -30.13 13.66 4.06
CA ILE A 208 -29.69 14.55 5.14
C ILE A 208 -30.69 15.68 5.24
N GLU A 209 -31.04 16.03 6.48
CA GLU A 209 -31.79 17.24 6.81
C GLU A 209 -30.80 18.40 7.04
N LEU A 210 -30.94 19.45 6.25
CA LEU A 210 -30.15 20.67 6.35
C LEU A 210 -30.64 21.51 7.54
N LEU A 211 -29.81 22.44 8.01
CA LEU A 211 -30.19 23.39 9.06
C LEU A 211 -31.41 24.26 8.68
N SER A 212 -31.70 24.40 7.38
CA SER A 212 -32.90 25.08 6.87
C SER A 212 -34.19 24.27 7.02
N GLY A 213 -34.11 22.99 7.41
CA GLY A 213 -35.21 22.02 7.41
C GLY A 213 -35.44 21.34 6.07
N ASP A 214 -34.71 21.73 5.02
CA ASP A 214 -34.78 21.07 3.71
C ASP A 214 -34.06 19.72 3.72
N ARG A 215 -34.58 18.76 2.97
CA ARG A 215 -33.95 17.45 2.82
C ARG A 215 -33.24 17.34 1.48
N THR A 216 -31.97 16.95 1.51
CA THR A 216 -31.17 16.70 0.31
C THR A 216 -30.86 15.23 0.17
N ARG A 217 -31.08 14.72 -1.05
CA ARG A 217 -30.79 13.34 -1.48
C ARG A 217 -29.83 13.28 -2.65
N THR A 218 -29.50 14.43 -3.24
CA THR A 218 -28.64 14.54 -4.40
C THR A 218 -27.28 15.05 -3.94
N PHE A 219 -26.26 14.23 -4.11
CA PHE A 219 -24.89 14.53 -3.74
C PHE A 219 -24.00 14.54 -4.98
N GLN A 220 -22.88 15.26 -4.90
CA GLN A 220 -21.88 15.25 -5.95
C GLN A 220 -21.23 13.87 -6.09
N SER A 221 -20.88 13.49 -7.32
CA SER A 221 -20.09 12.28 -7.60
C SER A 221 -18.60 12.58 -7.55
N PHE A 222 -17.83 11.62 -7.07
CA PHE A 222 -16.38 11.68 -6.97
C PHE A 222 -15.75 10.45 -7.62
N SER A 223 -14.60 10.64 -8.26
CA SER A 223 -13.85 9.52 -8.81
C SER A 223 -13.24 8.66 -7.70
N PRO A 224 -13.09 7.34 -7.89
CA PRO A 224 -12.29 6.50 -7.01
C PRO A 224 -10.82 6.96 -6.97
N PRO A 225 -10.03 6.55 -5.96
CA PRO A 225 -8.64 6.94 -5.82
C PRO A 225 -7.76 6.03 -6.69
N THR A 226 -7.90 6.17 -8.00
CA THR A 226 -7.17 5.39 -8.99
C THR A 226 -5.69 5.72 -8.92
N VAL A 227 -4.86 4.68 -8.86
CA VAL A 227 -3.39 4.84 -8.81
C VAL A 227 -2.74 3.96 -9.86
N PHE A 228 -1.93 4.60 -10.71
CA PHE A 228 -0.97 3.93 -11.57
C PHE A 228 0.35 3.76 -10.82
N LYS A 229 0.83 2.53 -10.71
CA LYS A 229 2.05 2.18 -9.96
C LYS A 229 3.03 1.47 -10.89
N VAL A 230 4.29 1.86 -10.80
CA VAL A 230 5.40 1.24 -11.52
C VAL A 230 6.52 0.95 -10.53
N GLY A 231 6.86 -0.32 -10.37
CA GLY A 231 7.86 -0.78 -9.42
C GLY A 231 9.02 -1.48 -10.09
N PHE A 232 10.22 -1.24 -9.58
CA PHE A 232 11.44 -1.99 -9.88
C PHE A 232 12.00 -2.54 -8.58
N ALA A 233 12.48 -3.77 -8.60
CA ALA A 233 13.27 -4.30 -7.50
C ALA A 233 14.49 -5.05 -8.04
N PHE A 234 15.54 -5.08 -7.24
CA PHE A 234 16.77 -5.79 -7.52
C PHE A 234 17.39 -6.26 -6.21
N ASP A 235 18.11 -7.37 -6.28
CA ASP A 235 18.74 -7.98 -5.12
C ASP A 235 20.26 -7.83 -5.26
N PRO A 236 20.85 -6.70 -4.80
CA PRO A 236 22.27 -6.39 -5.03
C PRO A 236 23.22 -7.39 -4.40
N TYR A 237 22.78 -8.09 -3.36
CA TYR A 237 23.56 -9.07 -2.65
C TYR A 237 22.69 -10.25 -2.27
N PHE A 238 23.13 -11.45 -2.65
CA PHE A 238 22.45 -12.70 -2.36
C PHE A 238 23.49 -13.80 -2.14
N ASP A 239 23.44 -14.41 -0.97
CA ASP A 239 24.24 -15.56 -0.55
C ASP A 239 23.40 -16.49 0.33
N GLU A 240 23.92 -17.65 0.71
CA GLU A 240 23.20 -18.66 1.51
C GLU A 240 22.73 -18.12 2.88
N THR A 241 23.42 -17.11 3.42
CA THR A 241 23.14 -16.57 4.76
C THR A 241 22.55 -15.17 4.78
N GLN A 242 22.62 -14.44 3.67
CA GLN A 242 22.31 -13.01 3.64
C GLN A 242 21.72 -12.61 2.29
N ARG A 243 20.64 -11.86 2.32
CA ARG A 243 20.06 -11.22 1.14
C ARG A 243 19.81 -9.74 1.43
N VAL A 244 20.22 -8.90 0.50
CA VAL A 244 19.79 -7.50 0.44
C VAL A 244 18.88 -7.38 -0.77
N SER A 245 17.69 -6.87 -0.56
CA SER A 245 16.73 -6.53 -1.60
C SER A 245 16.42 -5.05 -1.54
N THR A 246 16.34 -4.43 -2.71
CA THR A 246 16.06 -3.01 -2.85
C THR A 246 14.97 -2.82 -3.87
N SER A 247 14.09 -1.86 -3.61
CA SER A 247 12.97 -1.53 -4.48
C SER A 247 12.80 -0.02 -4.64
N VAL A 248 12.37 0.38 -5.82
CA VAL A 248 11.97 1.74 -6.15
C VAL A 248 10.62 1.67 -6.84
N GLN A 249 9.69 2.52 -6.44
CA GLN A 249 8.34 2.53 -6.99
C GLN A 249 7.87 3.96 -7.22
N LEU A 250 7.31 4.20 -8.39
CA LEU A 250 6.62 5.43 -8.75
C LEU A 250 5.10 5.20 -8.63
N ASN A 251 4.42 6.07 -7.89
CA ASN A 251 2.97 6.11 -7.84
C ASN A 251 2.48 7.42 -8.44
N HIS A 252 1.58 7.30 -9.42
CA HIS A 252 0.85 8.40 -10.02
C HIS A 252 -0.65 8.23 -9.70
N PRO A 253 -1.13 8.85 -8.62
CA PRO A 253 -2.55 8.88 -8.29
C PRO A 253 -3.30 9.95 -9.09
N ASN A 254 -4.60 9.75 -9.33
CA ASN A 254 -5.44 10.78 -9.97
C ASN A 254 -5.79 11.95 -9.03
N ASP A 255 -5.58 11.78 -7.73
CA ASP A 255 -6.07 12.63 -6.65
C ASP A 255 -4.97 13.21 -5.75
N ASN A 256 -3.71 13.11 -6.16
CA ASN A 256 -2.59 13.68 -5.40
C ASN A 256 -1.37 13.89 -6.31
N ALA A 257 -0.34 14.52 -5.78
CA ALA A 257 0.95 14.59 -6.46
C ALA A 257 1.62 13.22 -6.55
N GLU A 258 2.47 13.03 -7.57
CA GLU A 258 3.22 11.79 -7.72
C GLU A 258 4.19 11.55 -6.57
N GLN A 259 4.41 10.27 -6.27
CA GLN A 259 5.29 9.84 -5.20
C GLN A 259 6.32 8.85 -5.72
N VAL A 260 7.58 9.05 -5.33
CA VAL A 260 8.64 8.06 -5.41
C VAL A 260 8.78 7.40 -4.05
N ARG A 261 8.87 6.08 -4.05
CA ARG A 261 9.03 5.24 -2.86
C ARG A 261 10.28 4.40 -3.03
N VAL A 262 11.04 4.26 -1.95
CA VAL A 262 12.26 3.46 -1.93
C VAL A 262 12.18 2.52 -0.73
N GLY A 263 12.49 1.25 -0.93
CA GLY A 263 12.52 0.23 0.11
C GLY A 263 13.85 -0.53 0.09
N ILE A 264 14.31 -0.91 1.28
CA ILE A 264 15.42 -1.84 1.46
C ILE A 264 15.03 -2.91 2.49
N GLU A 265 15.27 -4.17 2.15
CA GLU A 265 15.08 -5.34 3.00
C GLU A 265 16.42 -6.07 3.15
N TYR A 266 16.89 -6.21 4.38
CA TYR A 266 17.97 -7.12 4.73
C TYR A 266 17.37 -8.37 5.36
N ALA A 267 17.66 -9.53 4.77
CA ALA A 267 17.28 -10.82 5.29
C ALA A 267 18.53 -11.57 5.79
N TRP A 268 18.48 -12.04 7.03
CA TRP A 268 19.50 -12.90 7.61
C TRP A 268 18.98 -14.33 7.70
N ARG A 269 19.62 -15.22 6.92
CA ARG A 269 19.29 -16.65 6.81
C ARG A 269 17.81 -16.94 6.53
N GLU A 270 17.13 -15.98 5.89
CA GLU A 270 15.68 -15.99 5.60
C GLU A 270 14.76 -16.25 6.82
N TRP A 271 15.27 -16.14 8.06
CA TRP A 271 14.45 -16.25 9.27
C TRP A 271 14.24 -14.90 9.95
N LEU A 272 15.16 -13.94 9.79
CA LEU A 272 15.06 -12.59 10.35
C LEU A 272 15.17 -11.55 9.24
N PHE A 273 14.34 -10.52 9.32
CA PHE A 273 14.29 -9.44 8.34
C PHE A 273 14.33 -8.09 9.04
N VAL A 274 15.10 -7.16 8.48
CA VAL A 274 15.13 -5.75 8.87
C VAL A 274 14.85 -4.92 7.64
N ARG A 275 13.95 -3.93 7.78
CA ARG A 275 13.41 -3.17 6.66
C ARG A 275 13.40 -1.69 6.96
N ALA A 276 13.64 -0.91 5.93
CA ALA A 276 13.48 0.52 5.95
C ALA A 276 12.88 1.01 4.63
N GLY A 277 12.12 2.10 4.71
CA GLY A 277 11.39 2.66 3.60
C GLY A 277 11.33 4.18 3.66
N LEU A 278 11.28 4.80 2.49
CA LEU A 278 11.13 6.24 2.32
C LEU A 278 10.06 6.52 1.26
N LYS A 279 9.20 7.50 1.53
CA LYS A 279 8.22 8.01 0.58
C LYS A 279 8.47 9.50 0.35
N ARG A 280 8.51 9.92 -0.91
CA ARG A 280 8.80 11.30 -1.30
C ARG A 280 7.89 11.76 -2.43
N THR A 281 7.29 12.92 -2.26
CA THR A 281 6.54 13.59 -3.31
C THR A 281 7.50 14.18 -4.36
N ILE A 282 7.19 14.01 -5.64
CA ILE A 282 8.04 14.53 -6.72
C ILE A 282 8.09 16.05 -6.69
N GLY A 283 9.30 16.60 -6.75
CA GLY A 283 9.58 18.03 -6.66
C GLY A 283 9.97 18.51 -5.26
N GLU A 284 9.85 17.66 -4.24
CA GLU A 284 10.43 17.89 -2.91
C GLU A 284 11.87 17.33 -2.84
N SER A 285 12.66 17.81 -1.87
CA SER A 285 14.00 17.27 -1.61
C SER A 285 13.93 15.81 -1.18
N MET A 286 14.86 14.96 -1.65
CA MET A 286 14.95 13.56 -1.19
C MET A 286 15.32 13.46 0.30
N PHE A 287 16.06 14.45 0.82
CA PHE A 287 16.46 14.53 2.22
C PHE A 287 15.78 15.70 2.91
N GLY A 288 15.27 15.47 4.12
CA GLY A 288 14.48 16.44 4.87
C GLY A 288 12.98 16.13 4.85
N ARG A 289 12.21 17.00 5.48
CA ARG A 289 10.78 16.85 5.67
C ARG A 289 10.04 17.13 4.36
N ASP A 290 9.25 16.16 3.91
CA ASP A 290 8.28 16.35 2.84
C ASP A 290 7.14 17.24 3.36
N THR A 291 6.89 18.37 2.70
CA THR A 291 5.82 19.31 3.09
C THR A 291 4.45 18.92 2.54
N LYS A 292 4.40 17.99 1.59
CA LYS A 292 3.19 17.58 0.85
C LYS A 292 2.72 16.17 1.21
N SER A 293 3.63 15.29 1.63
CA SER A 293 3.26 13.97 2.18
C SER A 293 3.11 14.03 3.70
N LEU A 294 2.15 13.27 4.22
CA LEU A 294 1.96 13.14 5.67
C LEU A 294 3.01 12.21 6.28
N ASP A 295 3.39 11.15 5.56
CA ASP A 295 4.38 10.16 5.93
C ASP A 295 5.78 10.46 5.36
N ASP A 296 6.80 10.15 6.16
CA ASP A 296 8.21 10.45 5.83
C ASP A 296 9.03 9.16 5.64
N PHE A 297 9.25 8.43 6.73
CA PHE A 297 10.03 7.21 6.75
C PHE A 297 9.26 6.10 7.44
N SER A 298 9.64 4.87 7.11
CA SER A 298 9.15 3.68 7.77
C SER A 298 10.28 2.70 8.06
N VAL A 299 10.08 1.91 9.11
CA VAL A 299 11.01 0.86 9.52
C VAL A 299 10.22 -0.34 9.99
N GLY A 300 10.82 -1.52 9.94
CA GLY A 300 10.17 -2.71 10.43
C GLY A 300 11.07 -3.91 10.54
N VAL A 301 10.54 -4.92 11.19
CA VAL A 301 11.20 -6.21 11.40
C VAL A 301 10.26 -7.33 11.03
N GLY A 302 10.84 -8.44 10.62
CA GLY A 302 10.09 -9.65 10.31
C GLY A 302 10.79 -10.88 10.85
N ALA A 303 10.01 -11.87 11.24
CA ALA A 303 10.51 -13.17 11.65
C ALA A 303 9.76 -14.25 10.87
N PHE A 304 10.49 -15.28 10.47
CA PHE A 304 9.96 -16.44 9.78
C PHE A 304 10.28 -17.70 10.59
N ALA A 305 9.29 -18.56 10.72
CA ALA A 305 9.38 -19.81 11.45
C ALA A 305 8.80 -20.95 10.59
N ASP A 306 9.59 -22.00 10.41
CA ASP A 306 9.14 -23.25 9.82
C ASP A 306 8.55 -24.14 10.91
N LEU A 307 7.25 -24.42 10.83
CA LEU A 307 6.50 -25.25 11.77
C LEU A 307 6.38 -26.71 11.29
N GLY A 308 7.05 -27.06 10.18
CA GLY A 308 7.02 -28.38 9.56
C GLY A 308 5.79 -28.64 8.69
N PHE A 309 4.58 -28.40 9.21
CA PHE A 309 3.33 -28.51 8.44
C PHE A 309 2.93 -27.21 7.73
N SER A 310 3.50 -26.08 8.16
CA SER A 310 3.28 -24.77 7.56
C SER A 310 4.45 -23.85 7.86
N LYS A 311 4.54 -22.77 7.10
CA LYS A 311 5.53 -21.70 7.29
C LYS A 311 4.81 -20.47 7.80
N ALA A 312 5.19 -19.99 8.98
CA ALA A 312 4.63 -18.80 9.57
C ALA A 312 5.60 -17.62 9.41
N ARG A 313 5.07 -16.44 9.10
CA ARG A 313 5.82 -15.20 9.05
C ARG A 313 5.08 -14.12 9.82
N PHE A 314 5.80 -13.48 10.72
CA PHE A 314 5.34 -12.34 11.48
C PHE A 314 6.08 -11.11 10.98
N ASP A 315 5.35 -10.03 10.68
CA ASP A 315 5.93 -8.77 10.25
C ASP A 315 5.34 -7.62 11.06
N TYR A 316 6.22 -6.74 11.52
CA TYR A 316 5.88 -5.49 12.20
C TYR A 316 6.44 -4.31 11.41
N GLY A 317 5.61 -3.32 11.16
CA GLY A 317 5.97 -2.08 10.48
C GLY A 317 5.55 -0.85 11.27
N TYR A 318 6.44 0.12 11.36
CA TYR A 318 6.19 1.45 11.89
C TYR A 318 6.32 2.48 10.77
N THR A 319 5.36 3.39 10.67
CA THR A 319 5.37 4.51 9.73
C THR A 319 5.23 5.82 10.49
N ASN A 320 6.13 6.76 10.24
CA ASN A 320 6.08 8.09 10.84
C ASN A 320 5.22 9.04 9.98
N PHE A 321 4.17 9.61 10.56
CA PHE A 321 3.26 10.60 9.96
C PHE A 321 3.51 12.04 10.45
N ASN A 322 4.72 12.32 10.93
CA ASN A 322 5.17 13.65 11.34
C ASN A 322 4.25 14.29 12.40
N ASN A 323 3.34 15.16 11.98
CA ASN A 323 2.44 15.89 12.87
C ASN A 323 1.32 15.02 13.43
N LEU A 324 1.00 13.89 12.78
CA LEU A 324 -0.08 13.00 13.19
C LEU A 324 0.42 11.82 14.05
N GLY A 325 1.69 11.84 14.45
CA GLY A 325 2.32 10.76 15.21
C GLY A 325 2.82 9.64 14.31
N GLY A 326 2.73 8.39 14.78
CA GLY A 326 3.15 7.22 14.04
C GLY A 326 2.10 6.12 14.11
N THR A 327 2.06 5.28 13.06
CA THR A 327 1.15 4.13 13.01
C THR A 327 1.93 2.84 13.14
N HIS A 328 1.33 1.87 13.82
CA HIS A 328 1.91 0.55 14.05
C HIS A 328 1.06 -0.48 13.30
N ARG A 329 1.71 -1.36 12.55
CA ARG A 329 1.04 -2.42 11.81
C ARG A 329 1.68 -3.76 12.08
N VAL A 330 0.84 -4.75 12.34
CA VAL A 330 1.23 -6.14 12.59
C VAL A 330 0.56 -7.01 11.55
N SER A 331 1.31 -7.93 10.95
CA SER A 331 0.79 -8.92 10.03
C SER A 331 1.33 -10.30 10.37
N LEU A 332 0.46 -11.30 10.25
CA LEU A 332 0.79 -12.71 10.37
C LEU A 332 0.36 -13.39 9.08
N SER A 333 1.31 -14.04 8.41
CA SER A 333 1.03 -14.87 7.24
C SER A 333 1.42 -16.32 7.50
N MET A 334 0.68 -17.23 6.88
CA MET A 334 0.94 -18.67 6.90
C MET A 334 0.92 -19.20 5.46
N SER A 335 1.93 -19.99 5.10
CA SER A 335 2.01 -20.69 3.81
C SER A 335 2.03 -22.21 4.01
N TYR A 336 1.41 -22.96 3.09
CA TYR A 336 1.26 -24.42 3.16
C TYR A 336 1.07 -25.09 1.80
#